data_AF-A0A1H8XBW5-F1
#
_entry.id   AF-A0A1H8XBW5-F1
#
_cell.length_a   1.000
_cell.length_b   1.000
_cell.length_c   1.000
_cell.angle_alpha   90.00
_cell.angle_beta   90.00
_cell.angle_gamma   90.00
#
_symmetry.space_group_name_H-M   'P 1'
#
loop_
_entity.id
_entity.type
_entity.pdbx_description
1 polymer ?
#
loop_
_entity_poly.entity_id
_entity_poly.type
_entity_poly.pdbx_seq_one_letter_code
_entity_poly.pdbx_strand_id
1 'polypeptide(L)'
;MNRKPILLLGLCLLSMAGGEARANDLEYCAELTAMYRKYLGQTSSRQTMPDVTASTAIDACERGNTAAGIPVLEKRLTDQRFTLPSRS
;
A
#
# COMPACT_ATOMS: atom_id res chain seq x y z
N MET A 1 -30.37 6.17 -53.26
CA MET A 1 -29.76 7.22 -52.42
C MET A 1 -29.12 6.53 -51.22
N ASN A 2 -27.77 6.45 -51.22
CA ASN A 2 -26.93 5.92 -50.14
C ASN A 2 -27.09 6.79 -48.86
N ARG A 3 -26.85 6.33 -47.63
CA ARG A 3 -25.52 6.14 -46.98
C ARG A 3 -25.69 5.48 -45.59
N LYS A 4 -24.88 4.46 -45.26
CA LYS A 4 -24.72 3.89 -43.89
C LYS A 4 -23.75 4.74 -43.06
N PRO A 5 -23.97 4.88 -41.75
CA PRO A 5 -22.88 4.83 -40.77
C PRO A 5 -23.24 3.79 -39.69
N ILE A 6 -22.59 2.63 -39.55
CA ILE A 6 -21.24 2.39 -39.01
C ILE A 6 -20.95 3.24 -37.75
N LEU A 7 -20.57 2.54 -36.67
CA LEU A 7 -20.02 3.00 -35.38
C LEU A 7 -21.02 3.29 -34.24
N LEU A 8 -21.48 2.22 -33.58
CA LEU A 8 -21.83 2.24 -32.15
C LEU A 8 -21.23 0.99 -31.45
N LEU A 9 -19.95 0.70 -31.71
CA LEU A 9 -19.22 -0.41 -31.08
C LEU A 9 -17.91 0.06 -30.44
N GLY A 10 -17.95 1.15 -29.68
CA GLY A 10 -16.73 1.76 -29.15
C GLY A 10 -16.94 2.60 -27.90
N LEU A 11 -17.37 1.99 -26.79
CA LEU A 11 -17.27 2.64 -25.48
C LEU A 11 -17.31 1.62 -24.32
N CYS A 12 -16.31 0.74 -24.22
CA CYS A 12 -16.20 -0.19 -23.07
C CYS A 12 -14.78 -0.42 -22.55
N LEU A 13 -13.81 0.47 -22.80
CA LEU A 13 -12.41 0.25 -22.40
C LEU A 13 -11.77 1.43 -21.64
N LEU A 14 -12.52 2.13 -20.78
CA LEU A 14 -11.92 3.07 -19.82
C LEU A 14 -12.36 2.71 -18.40
N SER A 15 -11.77 1.68 -17.78
CA SER A 15 -11.89 1.49 -16.32
C SER A 15 -10.78 0.66 -15.64
N MET A 16 -9.85 0.03 -16.35
CA MET A 16 -8.82 -0.83 -15.73
C MET A 16 -7.46 -0.13 -15.59
N ALA A 17 -7.40 1.05 -14.96
CA ALA A 17 -6.13 1.69 -14.61
C ALA A 17 -5.91 1.83 -13.09
N GLY A 18 -6.93 1.55 -12.28
CA GLY A 18 -6.85 1.64 -10.82
C GLY A 18 -6.62 0.30 -10.08
N GLY A 19 -6.59 -0.82 -10.80
CA GLY A 19 -6.42 -2.16 -10.20
C GLY A 19 -4.97 -2.48 -9.86
N GLU A 20 -4.05 -2.25 -10.81
CA GLU A 20 -2.63 -2.59 -10.66
C GLU A 20 -1.95 -1.76 -9.57
N ALA A 21 -2.13 -0.44 -9.57
CA ALA A 21 -1.57 0.42 -8.52
C ALA A 21 -2.05 0.02 -7.11
N ARG A 22 -3.30 -0.46 -6.97
CA ARG A 22 -3.84 -0.93 -5.68
C ARG A 22 -3.28 -2.28 -5.26
N ALA A 23 -3.06 -3.20 -6.22
CA ALA A 23 -2.42 -4.49 -5.95
C ALA A 23 -0.96 -4.29 -5.51
N ASN A 24 -0.25 -3.40 -6.20
CA ASN A 24 1.13 -3.03 -5.89
C ASN A 24 1.26 -2.36 -4.52
N ASP A 25 0.39 -1.40 -4.22
CA ASP A 25 0.39 -0.75 -2.92
C ASP A 25 0.06 -1.74 -1.79
N LEU A 26 -0.80 -2.75 -2.04
CA LEU A 26 -1.11 -3.80 -1.06
C LEU A 26 0.10 -4.68 -0.76
N GLU A 27 0.79 -5.15 -1.79
CA GLU A 27 2.00 -5.95 -1.66
C GLU A 27 3.09 -5.17 -0.91
N TYR A 28 3.33 -3.92 -1.32
CA TYR A 28 4.27 -3.04 -0.67
C TYR A 28 3.91 -2.77 0.81
N CYS A 29 2.63 -2.55 1.13
CA CYS A 29 2.16 -2.40 2.52
C CYS A 29 2.46 -3.65 3.37
N ALA A 30 2.30 -4.84 2.78
CA ALA A 30 2.57 -6.11 3.45
C ALA A 30 4.07 -6.29 3.71
N GLU A 31 4.93 -5.93 2.77
CA GLU A 31 6.38 -5.96 2.95
C GLU A 31 6.86 -5.01 4.05
N LEU A 32 6.36 -3.77 4.07
CA LEU A 32 6.65 -2.80 5.11
C LEU A 32 6.19 -3.29 6.49
N THR A 33 5.01 -3.91 6.56
CA THR A 33 4.47 -4.53 7.79
C THR A 33 5.37 -5.66 8.28
N ALA A 34 5.81 -6.54 7.39
CA ALA A 34 6.70 -7.64 7.73
C ALA A 34 8.05 -7.14 8.26
N MET A 35 8.65 -6.13 7.61
CA MET A 35 9.87 -5.50 8.11
C MET A 35 9.67 -4.84 9.47
N TYR A 36 8.59 -4.09 9.65
CA TYR A 36 8.27 -3.46 10.92
C TYR A 36 8.17 -4.48 12.04
N ARG A 37 7.38 -5.55 11.85
CA ARG A 37 7.21 -6.62 12.85
C ARG A 37 8.53 -7.32 13.17
N LYS A 38 9.35 -7.59 12.14
CA LYS A 38 10.63 -8.28 12.28
C LYS A 38 11.65 -7.47 13.08
N TYR A 39 11.81 -6.19 12.78
CA TYR A 39 12.90 -5.38 13.31
C TYR A 39 12.50 -4.42 14.44
N LEU A 40 11.26 -3.94 14.44
CA LEU A 40 10.75 -2.93 15.38
C LEU A 40 9.63 -3.46 16.30
N GLY A 41 8.93 -4.53 15.90
CA GLY A 41 7.86 -5.14 16.68
C GLY A 41 8.33 -5.85 17.96
N GLN A 42 9.61 -6.20 18.04
CA GLN A 42 10.20 -6.91 19.19
C GLN A 42 11.01 -6.01 20.12
N THR A 43 11.46 -4.83 19.64
CA THR A 43 12.29 -3.90 20.42
C THR A 43 11.49 -3.10 21.46
N SER A 44 10.17 -3.15 21.40
CA SER A 44 9.26 -2.64 22.44
C SER A 44 9.19 -3.54 23.68
N SER A 45 9.99 -4.60 23.75
CA SER A 45 10.10 -5.45 24.93
C SER A 45 10.87 -4.75 26.05
N ARG A 46 10.10 -4.18 26.98
CA ARG A 46 10.39 -3.92 28.41
C ARG A 46 10.64 -2.48 28.86
N GLN A 47 10.97 -1.52 27.97
CA GLN A 47 11.21 -0.12 28.38
C GLN A 47 10.64 0.96 27.44
N THR A 48 10.08 0.58 26.29
CA THR A 48 9.55 1.51 25.28
C THR A 48 8.06 1.29 25.10
N MET A 49 7.29 2.37 25.18
CA MET A 49 5.85 2.37 24.92
C MET A 49 5.54 1.72 23.56
N PRO A 50 4.45 0.94 23.45
CA PRO A 50 4.05 0.35 22.17
C PRO A 50 3.79 1.46 21.13
N ASP A 51 4.30 1.27 19.91
CA ASP A 51 4.05 2.19 18.80
C ASP A 51 2.64 1.96 18.24
N VAL A 52 1.68 2.62 18.88
CA VAL A 52 0.25 2.58 18.50
C VAL A 52 0.00 3.11 17.09
N THR A 53 0.86 4.03 16.61
CA THR A 53 0.75 4.59 15.26
C THR A 53 1.12 3.55 14.22
N ALA A 54 2.22 2.82 14.42
CA ALA A 54 2.58 1.72 13.53
C ALA A 54 1.57 0.57 13.59
N SER A 55 1.03 0.27 14.77
CA SER A 55 -0.02 -0.75 14.92
C SER A 55 -1.28 -0.40 14.11
N THR A 56 -1.73 0.86 14.18
CA THR A 56 -2.85 1.36 13.38
C THR A 56 -2.55 1.32 11.88
N ALA A 57 -1.31 1.62 11.48
CA ALA A 57 -0.90 1.60 10.08
C ALA A 57 -0.85 0.18 9.50
N ILE A 58 -0.37 -0.79 10.28
CA ILE A 58 -0.40 -2.23 9.92
C ILE A 58 -1.85 -2.67 9.70
N ASP A 59 -2.74 -2.33 10.63
CA ASP A 59 -4.16 -2.66 10.54
C ASP A 59 -4.86 -1.95 9.35
N ALA A 60 -4.41 -0.74 8.99
CA ALA A 60 -4.82 -0.08 7.74
C ALA A 60 -4.34 -0.84 6.48
N CYS A 61 -3.10 -1.33 6.46
CA CYS A 61 -2.58 -2.18 5.38
C CYS A 61 -3.40 -3.47 5.24
N GLU A 62 -3.68 -4.16 6.35
CA GLU A 62 -4.42 -5.43 6.37
C GLU A 62 -5.87 -5.27 5.87
N ARG A 63 -6.48 -4.09 6.07
CA ARG A 63 -7.79 -3.75 5.50
C ARG A 63 -7.76 -3.19 4.08
N GLY A 64 -6.58 -3.06 3.49
CA GLY A 64 -6.39 -2.48 2.16
C GLY A 64 -6.55 -0.96 2.07
N ASN A 65 -6.50 -0.25 3.22
CA ASN A 65 -6.29 1.19 3.26
C ASN A 65 -4.79 1.51 3.23
N THR A 66 -4.15 1.15 2.12
CA THR A 66 -2.71 1.29 1.91
C THR A 66 -2.26 2.75 1.94
N ALA A 67 -3.10 3.66 1.45
CA ALA A 67 -2.85 5.10 1.47
C ALA A 67 -2.64 5.67 2.89
N ALA A 68 -3.30 5.10 3.89
CA ALA A 68 -3.10 5.49 5.29
C ALA A 68 -1.94 4.74 5.96
N GLY A 69 -1.69 3.49 5.57
CA GLY A 69 -0.69 2.62 6.21
C GLY A 69 0.74 2.87 5.73
N ILE A 70 0.95 2.92 4.41
CA ILE A 70 2.27 3.05 3.77
C ILE A 70 3.09 4.23 4.33
N PRO A 71 2.61 5.49 4.30
CA PRO A 71 3.44 6.63 4.67
C PRO A 71 3.88 6.59 6.14
N VAL A 72 3.08 5.97 7.02
CA VAL A 72 3.44 5.79 8.43
C VAL A 72 4.55 4.77 8.57
N LEU A 73 4.42 3.61 7.92
CA LEU A 73 5.42 2.54 8.01
C LEU A 73 6.75 2.93 7.37
N GLU A 74 6.72 3.58 6.20
CA GLU A 74 7.91 4.13 5.55
C GLU A 74 8.65 5.11 6.46
N LYS A 75 7.91 6.03 7.08
CA LYS A 75 8.49 7.00 8.01
C LYS A 75 9.12 6.30 9.21
N ARG A 76 8.42 5.34 9.83
CA ARG A 76 8.93 4.62 11.01
C ARG A 76 10.20 3.82 10.71
N LEU A 77 10.24 3.13 9.57
CA LEU A 77 11.41 2.39 9.14
C LEU A 77 12.58 3.35 8.81
N THR A 78 12.31 4.47 8.13
CA THR A 78 13.33 5.46 7.78
C THR A 78 13.86 6.23 9.00
N ASP A 79 12.99 6.55 9.97
CA ASP A 79 13.37 7.17 11.25
C ASP A 79 14.40 6.31 11.99
N GLN A 80 14.29 4.98 11.85
CA GLN A 80 15.20 3.97 12.40
C GLN A 80 16.34 3.59 11.43
N ARG A 81 16.50 4.35 10.34
CA ARG A 81 17.57 4.20 9.33
C ARG A 81 17.54 2.89 8.54
N PHE A 82 16.39 2.24 8.44
CA PHE A 82 16.21 1.12 7.51
C PHE A 82 16.11 1.63 6.07
N THR A 83 16.67 0.86 5.14
CA THR A 83 16.43 1.02 3.70
C THR A 83 15.06 0.41 3.37
N LEU A 84 14.22 1.17 2.68
CA LEU A 84 12.89 0.72 2.27
C LEU A 84 12.96 -0.21 1.05
N PRO A 85 11.99 -1.14 0.89
CA PRO A 85 11.87 -1.91 -0.33
C PRO A 85 11.51 -0.98 -1.50
N SER A 86 11.78 -1.40 -2.73
CA SER A 86 11.27 -0.69 -3.90
C SER A 86 9.76 -0.86 -3.96
N ARG A 87 9.03 0.22 -4.23
CA ARG A 87 7.60 0.10 -4.52
C ARG A 87 7.44 -0.55 -5.89
N SER A 88 6.84 -1.74 -5.91
CA SER A 88 6.54 -2.53 -7.12
C SER A 88 5.44 -1.91 -7.97
#